data_AF-A0A956FW11-F1
#
_entry.id   AF-A0A956FW11-F1
#
_cell.length_a   1.000
_cell.length_b   1.000
_cell.length_c   1.000
_cell.angle_alpha   90.00
_cell.angle_beta   90.00
_cell.angle_gamma   90.00
#
_symmetry.space_group_name_H-M   'P 1'
#
loop_
_entity.id
_entity.type
_entity.pdbx_description
1 polymer ?
#
loop_
_entity_poly.entity_id
_entity_poly.type
_entity_poly.pdbx_seq_one_letter_code
_entity_poly.pdbx_strand_id
1 'polypeptide(L)'
;MNAEQSRGSGRVGARIAGAACQRVDRLMYRALRRIFLRQSLPAATRGELEAILEVSERYADPRNLADPDRLYAPREPIHRLPPVDVKALRGGGSLRHYRLATNYRPFDPSYADTFRRFDRVDTIHLFSWRHRRPAPLSLLLLHGWGVGDRRLHEMEFNIATLYKRLGIDVYFYVAPFHSLRKPAQARFSGELHPSVDIVRTNEA
;
A
#
# COMPACT_ATOMS: atom_id res chain seq x y z
N MET A 1 46.56 -0.53 -20.22
CA MET A 1 45.48 -1.46 -19.80
C MET A 1 45.00 -1.03 -18.42
N ASN A 2 43.76 -0.62 -18.11
CA ASN A 2 42.49 -0.74 -18.83
C ASN A 2 41.41 0.16 -18.16
N ALA A 3 41.38 1.46 -18.48
CA ALA A 3 40.22 2.31 -18.17
C ALA A 3 39.08 2.14 -19.20
N GLU A 4 39.42 1.68 -20.42
CA GLU A 4 38.46 1.44 -21.50
C GLU A 4 37.72 0.10 -21.38
N GLN A 5 38.36 -0.97 -20.88
CA GLN A 5 37.65 -2.24 -20.66
C GLN A 5 36.60 -2.16 -19.53
N SER A 6 36.83 -1.32 -18.51
CA SER A 6 35.86 -1.04 -17.44
C SER A 6 34.58 -0.37 -17.97
N ARG A 7 34.73 0.58 -18.92
CA ARG A 7 33.59 1.27 -19.57
C ARG A 7 32.81 0.36 -20.54
N GLY A 8 33.48 -0.58 -21.21
CA GLY A 8 32.84 -1.56 -22.10
C GLY A 8 31.99 -2.59 -21.36
N SER A 9 32.50 -3.13 -20.24
CA SER A 9 31.80 -4.11 -19.42
C SER A 9 30.54 -3.53 -18.75
N GLY A 10 30.62 -2.29 -18.25
CA GLY A 10 29.47 -1.59 -17.65
C GLY A 10 28.31 -1.33 -18.63
N ARG A 11 28.62 -1.04 -19.91
CA ARG A 11 27.61 -0.84 -20.95
C ARG A 11 26.91 -2.15 -21.36
N VAL A 12 27.64 -3.26 -21.40
CA VAL A 12 27.05 -4.58 -21.69
C VAL A 12 26.19 -5.05 -20.51
N GLY A 13 26.67 -4.90 -19.27
CA GLY A 13 25.90 -5.20 -18.07
C GLY A 13 24.60 -4.39 -17.97
N ALA A 14 24.66 -3.08 -18.27
CA ALA A 14 23.49 -2.22 -18.31
C ALA A 14 22.48 -2.63 -19.40
N ARG A 15 22.95 -3.07 -20.57
CA ARG A 15 22.08 -3.57 -21.66
C ARG A 15 21.40 -4.89 -21.29
N ILE A 16 22.12 -5.80 -20.65
CA ILE A 16 21.56 -7.08 -20.17
C ILE A 16 20.52 -6.82 -19.08
N ALA A 17 20.83 -5.96 -18.11
CA ALA A 17 19.89 -5.54 -17.07
C ALA A 17 18.65 -4.87 -17.67
N GLY A 18 18.83 -3.94 -18.62
CA GLY A 18 17.73 -3.30 -19.33
C GLY A 18 16.84 -4.29 -20.10
N ALA A 19 17.43 -5.26 -20.79
CA ALA A 19 16.68 -6.31 -21.49
C ALA A 19 15.93 -7.23 -20.51
N ALA A 20 16.50 -7.52 -19.35
CA ALA A 20 15.84 -8.28 -18.30
C ALA A 20 14.64 -7.52 -17.71
N CYS A 21 14.83 -6.24 -17.37
CA CYS A 21 13.74 -5.37 -16.90
C CYS A 21 12.61 -5.28 -17.93
N GLN A 22 12.93 -5.07 -19.20
CA GLN A 22 11.91 -4.99 -20.26
C GLN A 22 11.10 -6.29 -20.41
N ARG A 23 11.72 -7.46 -20.19
CA ARG A 23 11.01 -8.74 -20.20
C ARG A 23 10.08 -8.87 -19.00
N VAL A 24 10.52 -8.45 -17.82
CA VAL A 24 9.69 -8.40 -16.61
C VAL A 24 8.51 -7.45 -16.82
N ASP A 25 8.75 -6.25 -17.35
CA ASP A 25 7.71 -5.26 -17.64
C ASP A 25 6.67 -5.81 -18.61
N ARG A 26 7.09 -6.48 -19.70
CA ARG A 26 6.15 -7.11 -20.64
C ARG A 26 5.36 -8.24 -20.00
N LEU A 27 5.97 -9.02 -19.11
CA LEU A 27 5.29 -10.09 -18.38
C LEU A 27 4.25 -9.50 -17.43
N MET A 28 4.62 -8.49 -16.64
CA MET A 28 3.73 -7.75 -15.75
C MET A 28 2.59 -7.10 -16.52
N TYR A 29 2.88 -6.42 -17.62
CA TYR A 29 1.87 -5.83 -18.48
C TYR A 29 0.87 -6.89 -19.00
N ARG A 30 1.35 -8.05 -19.46
CA ARG A 30 0.46 -9.14 -19.91
C ARG A 30 -0.38 -9.72 -18.77
N ALA A 31 0.20 -9.87 -17.58
CA ALA A 31 -0.50 -10.35 -16.41
C ALA A 31 -1.59 -9.36 -15.96
N LEU A 32 -1.25 -8.08 -15.82
CA LEU A 32 -2.18 -7.00 -15.49
C LEU A 32 -3.28 -6.91 -16.55
N ARG A 33 -2.93 -6.88 -17.85
CA ARG A 33 -3.90 -6.90 -18.94
C ARG A 33 -4.86 -8.10 -18.84
N ARG A 34 -4.38 -9.29 -18.47
CA ARG A 34 -5.22 -10.47 -18.30
C ARG A 34 -6.11 -10.41 -17.06
N ILE A 35 -5.67 -9.76 -15.99
CA ILE A 35 -6.45 -9.56 -14.76
C ILE A 35 -7.55 -8.52 -14.98
N PHE A 36 -7.21 -7.37 -15.60
CA PHE A 36 -8.13 -6.24 -15.76
C PHE A 36 -8.98 -6.28 -17.02
N LEU A 37 -8.42 -6.66 -18.18
CA LEU A 37 -9.16 -6.62 -19.45
C LEU A 37 -9.91 -7.92 -19.77
N ARG A 38 -9.78 -8.99 -18.97
CA ARG A 38 -10.71 -10.13 -19.04
C ARG A 38 -12.06 -9.80 -18.43
N GLN A 39 -12.09 -8.89 -17.47
CA GLN A 39 -13.31 -8.28 -17.01
C GLN A 39 -13.54 -7.08 -17.92
N SER A 40 -14.14 -7.31 -19.08
CA SER A 40 -14.80 -6.21 -19.78
C SER A 40 -15.66 -5.52 -18.73
N LEU A 41 -15.42 -4.23 -18.47
CA LEU A 41 -16.43 -3.43 -17.79
C LEU A 41 -17.72 -3.70 -18.59
N PRO A 42 -18.80 -4.20 -17.97
CA PRO A 42 -20.07 -4.24 -18.65
C PRO A 42 -20.27 -2.87 -19.28
N ALA A 43 -20.72 -2.81 -20.54
CA ALA A 43 -21.04 -1.53 -21.13
C ALA A 43 -22.07 -0.88 -20.21
N ALA A 44 -21.64 0.12 -19.43
CA ALA A 44 -22.50 0.79 -18.49
C ALA A 44 -23.59 1.45 -19.31
N THR A 45 -24.83 1.14 -18.99
CA THR A 45 -25.95 1.90 -19.51
C THR A 45 -25.78 3.36 -19.09
N ARG A 46 -26.41 4.27 -19.84
CA ARG A 46 -26.39 5.69 -19.48
C ARG A 46 -26.84 5.92 -18.03
N GLY A 47 -27.88 5.22 -17.58
CA GLY A 47 -28.38 5.32 -16.21
C GLY A 47 -27.38 4.83 -15.16
N GLU A 48 -26.66 3.74 -15.43
CA GLU A 48 -25.60 3.27 -14.52
C GLU A 48 -24.43 4.26 -14.43
N LEU A 49 -24.06 4.88 -15.56
CA LEU A 49 -23.03 5.92 -15.56
C LEU A 49 -23.48 7.17 -14.79
N GLU A 50 -24.72 7.62 -15.02
CA GLU A 50 -25.31 8.75 -14.29
C GLU A 50 -25.33 8.46 -12.78
N ALA A 51 -25.70 7.24 -12.36
CA ALA A 51 -25.65 6.84 -10.95
C ALA A 51 -24.22 6.85 -10.37
N ILE A 52 -23.22 6.38 -11.12
CA ILE A 52 -21.80 6.42 -10.68
C ILE A 52 -21.32 7.86 -10.51
N LEU A 53 -21.69 8.76 -11.43
CA LEU A 53 -21.34 10.17 -11.37
C LEU A 53 -22.00 10.86 -10.17
N GLU A 54 -23.30 10.63 -9.96
CA GLU A 54 -24.05 11.17 -8.82
C GLU A 54 -23.41 10.76 -7.48
N VAL A 55 -22.98 9.49 -7.36
CA VAL A 55 -22.26 9.03 -6.17
C VAL A 55 -20.89 9.70 -6.02
N SER A 56 -20.18 9.90 -7.13
CA SER A 56 -18.86 10.54 -7.15
C SER A 56 -18.91 12.02 -6.74
N GLU A 57 -20.01 12.73 -7.06
CA GLU A 57 -20.22 14.12 -6.67
C GLU A 57 -20.20 14.32 -5.14
N ARG A 58 -20.61 13.31 -4.37
CA ARG A 58 -20.54 13.38 -2.89
C ARG A 58 -19.11 13.51 -2.39
N TYR A 59 -18.16 12.79 -2.99
CA TYR A 59 -16.74 12.87 -2.62
C TYR A 59 -16.11 14.17 -3.12
N ALA A 60 -16.57 14.68 -4.26
CA ALA A 60 -16.10 15.91 -4.87
C ALA A 60 -16.78 17.19 -4.31
N ASP A 61 -17.66 17.06 -3.31
CA ASP A 61 -18.33 18.20 -2.68
C ASP A 61 -17.29 19.25 -2.22
N PRO A 62 -17.38 20.52 -2.66
CA PRO A 62 -16.44 21.57 -2.27
C PRO A 62 -16.26 21.72 -0.76
N ARG A 63 -17.26 21.34 0.04
CA ARG A 63 -17.18 21.36 1.51
C ARG A 63 -16.22 20.32 2.05
N ASN A 64 -16.05 19.18 1.39
CA ASN A 64 -15.06 18.17 1.77
C ASN A 64 -13.65 18.59 1.36
N LEU A 65 -13.50 19.36 0.27
CA LEU A 65 -12.21 19.93 -0.11
C LEU A 65 -11.79 21.07 0.83
N ALA A 66 -12.75 21.87 1.28
CA ALA A 66 -12.53 22.93 2.26
C ALA A 66 -12.27 22.39 3.68
N ASP A 67 -12.88 21.26 4.02
CA ASP A 67 -12.73 20.59 5.31
C ASP A 67 -12.60 19.05 5.13
N PRO A 68 -11.38 18.55 4.87
CA PRO A 68 -11.14 17.13 4.64
C PRO A 68 -11.42 16.25 5.86
N ASP A 69 -11.43 16.80 7.07
CA ASP A 69 -11.70 16.03 8.29
C ASP A 69 -13.14 15.48 8.31
N ARG A 70 -14.03 15.99 7.44
CA ARG A 70 -15.37 15.43 7.18
C ARG A 70 -15.36 14.03 6.56
N LEU A 71 -14.28 13.68 5.85
CA LEU A 71 -14.10 12.37 5.22
C LEU A 71 -13.36 11.38 6.13
N TYR A 72 -12.63 11.89 7.13
CA TYR A 72 -11.82 11.07 8.01
C TYR A 72 -12.55 10.72 9.31
N ALA A 73 -12.20 9.58 9.90
CA ALA A 73 -12.71 9.27 11.23
C ALA A 73 -12.13 10.22 12.30
N PRO A 74 -12.91 10.55 13.34
CA PRO A 74 -12.44 11.37 14.44
C PRO A 74 -11.15 10.82 15.04
N ARG A 75 -10.15 11.67 15.24
CA ARG A 75 -8.85 11.26 15.78
C ARG A 75 -9.00 10.88 17.25
N GLU A 76 -8.99 9.58 17.56
CA GLU A 76 -8.88 9.12 18.93
C GLU A 76 -7.40 9.03 19.33
N PRO A 77 -7.00 9.62 20.47
CA PRO A 77 -5.61 9.56 20.91
C PRO A 77 -5.24 8.13 21.31
N ILE A 78 -4.29 7.54 20.57
CA ILE A 78 -3.73 6.23 20.91
C ILE A 78 -2.57 6.44 21.88
N HIS A 79 -2.82 6.23 23.17
CA HIS A 79 -1.82 6.53 24.20
C HIS A 79 -0.66 5.51 24.25
N ARG A 80 -0.93 4.22 24.01
CA ARG A 80 0.09 3.17 23.91
C ARG A 80 -0.37 2.01 23.03
N LEU A 81 0.48 1.60 22.09
CA LEU A 81 0.25 0.42 21.26
C LEU A 81 1.37 -0.61 21.48
N PRO A 82 1.15 -1.67 22.27
CA PRO A 82 2.15 -2.72 22.42
C PRO A 82 2.30 -3.51 21.11
N PRO A 83 3.51 -3.95 20.75
CA PRO A 83 3.71 -4.82 19.61
C PRO A 83 3.16 -6.22 19.90
N VAL A 84 2.56 -6.85 18.90
CA VAL A 84 2.10 -8.25 18.95
C VAL A 84 3.22 -9.24 18.64
N ASP A 85 4.27 -8.79 17.95
CA ASP A 85 5.49 -9.56 17.70
C ASP A 85 6.71 -8.66 17.76
N VAL A 86 7.81 -9.19 18.31
CA VAL A 86 9.09 -8.48 18.47
C VAL A 86 10.24 -9.42 18.16
N LYS A 87 11.06 -9.02 17.19
CA LYS A 87 12.28 -9.72 16.81
C LYS A 87 13.49 -8.83 16.99
N ALA A 88 14.48 -9.30 17.75
CA ALA A 88 15.77 -8.61 17.86
C ALA A 88 16.50 -8.57 16.51
N LEU A 89 17.12 -7.43 16.19
CA LEU A 89 17.89 -7.26 14.96
C LEU A 89 19.39 -7.41 15.22
N ARG A 90 20.09 -8.06 14.27
CA ARG A 90 21.56 -8.14 14.30
C ARG A 90 22.15 -6.74 14.14
N GLY A 91 23.00 -6.32 15.08
CA GLY A 91 23.50 -4.95 15.20
C GLY A 91 22.72 -4.08 16.19
N GLY A 92 21.70 -4.63 16.86
CA GLY A 92 20.90 -3.94 17.88
C GLY A 92 19.55 -3.43 17.35
N GLY A 93 18.67 -3.15 18.31
CA GLY A 93 17.29 -2.73 18.05
C GLY A 93 16.34 -3.91 17.79
N SER A 94 15.19 -3.62 17.20
CA SER A 94 14.11 -4.60 17.01
C SER A 94 13.26 -4.31 15.78
N LEU A 95 12.86 -5.37 15.09
CA LEU A 95 11.68 -5.39 14.23
C LEU A 95 10.47 -5.67 15.10
N ARG A 96 9.41 -4.88 14.95
CA ARG A 96 8.16 -5.02 15.70
C ARG A 96 6.97 -5.02 14.75
N HIS A 97 5.96 -5.80 15.08
CA HIS A 97 4.66 -5.79 14.40
C HIS A 97 3.60 -5.29 15.40
N TYR A 98 2.80 -4.32 14.98
CA TYR A 98 1.67 -3.81 15.73
C TYR A 98 0.37 -4.11 14.99
N ARG A 99 -0.69 -4.32 15.77
CA ARG A 99 -2.06 -4.49 15.30
C ARG A 99 -2.96 -3.55 16.10
N LEU A 100 -3.78 -2.77 15.40
CA LEU A 100 -4.82 -1.96 16.03
C LEU A 100 -6.10 -2.02 15.18
N ALA A 101 -7.25 -1.85 15.81
CA ALA A 101 -8.49 -1.64 15.08
C ALA A 101 -8.50 -0.24 14.44
N THR A 102 -9.03 -0.13 13.24
CA THR A 102 -9.32 1.16 12.62
C THR A 102 -10.60 1.75 13.23
N ASN A 103 -10.54 3.03 13.57
CA ASN A 103 -11.72 3.83 13.90
C ASN A 103 -12.47 4.30 12.63
N TYR A 104 -11.90 4.05 11.45
CA TYR A 104 -12.51 4.43 10.19
C TYR A 104 -13.93 3.85 10.03
N ARG A 105 -14.84 4.71 9.60
CA ARG A 105 -16.21 4.35 9.20
C ARG A 105 -16.43 4.95 7.82
N PRO A 106 -17.05 4.19 6.88
CA PRO A 106 -17.36 4.74 5.57
C PRO A 106 -18.15 6.03 5.66
N PHE A 107 -17.75 7.00 4.86
CA PHE A 107 -18.44 8.27 4.69
C PHE A 107 -19.78 8.09 3.98
N ASP A 108 -19.84 7.24 2.94
CA ASP A 108 -21.09 6.80 2.30
C ASP A 108 -21.82 5.76 3.16
N PRO A 109 -23.01 6.08 3.71
CA PRO A 109 -23.77 5.14 4.53
C PRO A 109 -24.20 3.87 3.78
N SER A 110 -24.39 3.95 2.45
CA SER A 110 -24.75 2.79 1.63
C SER A 110 -23.61 1.76 1.55
N TYR A 111 -22.37 2.20 1.80
CA TYR A 111 -21.20 1.33 1.81
C TYR A 111 -20.94 0.65 3.16
N ALA A 112 -21.53 1.13 4.25
CA ALA A 112 -21.26 0.65 5.60
C ALA A 112 -21.48 -0.87 5.75
N ASP A 113 -22.55 -1.41 5.17
CA ASP A 113 -22.86 -2.84 5.21
C ASP A 113 -21.85 -3.68 4.42
N THR A 114 -21.40 -3.17 3.28
CA THR A 114 -20.38 -3.82 2.45
C THR A 114 -19.04 -3.83 3.17
N PHE A 115 -18.62 -2.68 3.71
CA PHE A 115 -17.36 -2.55 4.44
C PHE A 115 -17.27 -3.53 5.62
N ARG A 116 -18.35 -3.68 6.40
CA ARG A 116 -18.43 -4.60 7.55
C ARG A 116 -18.28 -6.08 7.18
N ARG A 117 -18.47 -6.46 5.92
CA ARG A 117 -18.34 -7.85 5.45
C ARG A 117 -16.89 -8.25 5.16
N PHE A 118 -15.95 -7.31 5.11
CA PHE A 118 -14.54 -7.63 4.92
C PHE A 118 -13.92 -8.11 6.24
N ASP A 119 -13.30 -9.29 6.21
CA ASP A 119 -12.83 -10.00 7.40
C ASP A 119 -11.52 -9.46 7.99
N ARG A 120 -10.85 -8.53 7.30
CA ARG A 120 -9.46 -8.13 7.60
C ARG A 120 -9.16 -6.64 7.45
N VAL A 121 -10.07 -5.87 6.85
CA VAL A 121 -9.81 -4.46 6.52
C VAL A 121 -9.84 -3.58 7.77
N ASP A 122 -10.61 -3.98 8.78
CA ASP A 122 -10.76 -3.26 10.04
C ASP A 122 -9.52 -3.32 10.96
N THR A 123 -8.55 -4.19 10.67
CA THR A 123 -7.33 -4.32 11.44
C THR A 123 -6.18 -3.66 10.70
N ILE A 124 -5.59 -2.62 11.29
CA ILE A 124 -4.38 -1.98 10.79
C ILE A 124 -3.17 -2.81 11.19
N HIS A 125 -2.24 -2.98 10.25
CA HIS A 125 -0.94 -3.60 10.48
C HIS A 125 0.17 -2.59 10.26
N LEU A 126 1.03 -2.42 11.25
CA LEU A 126 2.22 -1.56 11.19
C LEU A 126 3.45 -2.38 11.55
N PHE A 127 4.50 -2.30 10.76
CA PHE A 127 5.80 -2.87 11.09
C PHE A 127 6.79 -1.77 11.38
N SER A 128 7.71 -1.97 12.33
CA SER A 128 8.75 -0.97 12.62
C SER A 128 10.12 -1.59 12.80
N TRP A 129 11.15 -0.97 12.24
CA TRP A 129 12.56 -1.23 12.56
C TRP A 129 13.04 -0.10 13.44
N ARG A 130 13.28 -0.40 14.72
CA ARG A 130 13.60 0.59 15.74
C ARG A 130 14.92 0.32 16.42
N HIS A 131 15.70 1.37 16.60
CA HIS A 131 16.96 1.33 17.34
C HIS A 131 16.70 1.16 18.85
N ARG A 132 17.73 0.73 19.61
CA ARG A 132 17.61 0.57 21.08
C ARG A 132 17.38 1.91 21.78
N ARG A 133 18.01 2.96 21.26
CA ARG A 133 17.79 4.35 21.64
C ARG A 133 16.96 5.00 20.53
N PRO A 134 16.07 5.95 20.83
CA PRO A 134 15.30 6.65 19.80
C PRO A 134 16.22 7.23 18.72
N ALA A 135 15.90 6.95 17.46
CA ALA A 135 16.54 7.59 16.33
C ALA A 135 16.20 9.09 16.30
N PRO A 136 17.08 9.95 15.76
CA PRO A 136 16.78 11.37 15.58
C PRO A 136 15.65 11.62 14.57
N LEU A 137 15.35 10.64 13.71
CA LEU A 137 14.32 10.71 12.69
C LEU A 137 13.53 9.39 12.61
N SER A 138 12.24 9.51 12.32
CA SER A 138 11.38 8.38 11.95
C SER A 138 10.78 8.59 10.55
N LEU A 139 10.65 7.51 9.78
CA LEU A 139 10.04 7.52 8.45
C LEU A 139 8.87 6.54 8.39
N LEU A 140 7.70 7.00 7.93
CA LEU A 140 6.56 6.14 7.62
C LEU A 140 6.51 5.87 6.11
N LEU A 141 6.55 4.60 5.74
CA LEU A 141 6.52 4.13 4.37
C LEU A 141 5.11 3.62 4.01
N LEU A 142 4.65 4.07 2.85
CA LEU A 142 3.45 3.61 2.16
C LEU A 142 3.90 2.89 0.88
N HIS A 143 3.15 1.86 0.48
CA HIS A 143 3.47 1.08 -0.73
C HIS A 143 2.49 1.37 -1.86
N GLY A 144 2.92 1.04 -3.08
CA GLY A 144 2.08 1.11 -4.27
C GLY A 144 1.01 0.02 -4.31
N TRP A 145 0.19 0.10 -5.34
CA TRP A 145 -0.90 -0.84 -5.59
C TRP A 145 -0.42 -2.25 -5.94
N GLY A 146 -1.19 -3.29 -5.56
CA GLY A 146 -0.95 -4.67 -5.96
C GLY A 146 0.09 -5.42 -5.12
N VAL A 147 0.71 -4.75 -4.14
CA VAL A 147 1.80 -5.27 -3.29
C VAL A 147 1.42 -5.17 -1.81
N GLY A 148 2.37 -5.04 -0.87
CA GLY A 148 2.10 -4.92 0.56
C GLY A 148 2.74 -5.99 1.43
N ASP A 149 3.43 -6.97 0.84
CA ASP A 149 4.25 -7.91 1.62
C ASP A 149 5.46 -7.19 2.21
N ARG A 150 5.60 -7.24 3.54
CA ARG A 150 6.69 -6.56 4.27
C ARG A 150 8.06 -6.93 3.73
N ARG A 151 8.32 -8.20 3.38
CA ARG A 151 9.66 -8.65 2.95
C ARG A 151 10.02 -8.09 1.58
N LEU A 152 9.03 -7.98 0.69
CA LEU A 152 9.21 -7.30 -0.60
C LEU A 152 9.61 -5.84 -0.38
N HIS A 153 8.88 -5.14 0.48
CA HIS A 153 9.14 -3.72 0.78
C HIS A 153 10.42 -3.49 1.60
N GLU A 154 10.86 -4.47 2.38
CA GLU A 154 12.18 -4.43 3.03
C GLU A 154 13.31 -4.26 2.02
N MET A 155 13.19 -4.93 0.87
CA MET A 155 14.15 -4.84 -0.22
C MET A 155 13.93 -3.59 -1.06
N GLU A 156 12.69 -3.33 -1.49
CA GLU A 156 12.33 -2.20 -2.37
C GLU A 156 12.78 -0.85 -1.78
N PHE A 157 12.49 -0.61 -0.50
CA PHE A 157 12.87 0.63 0.17
C PHE A 157 14.30 0.59 0.74
N ASN A 158 15.02 -0.51 0.56
CA ASN A 158 16.36 -0.72 1.12
C ASN A 158 16.42 -0.35 2.61
N ILE A 159 15.55 -0.99 3.40
CA ILE A 159 15.41 -0.72 4.85
C ILE A 159 16.75 -0.87 5.57
N ALA A 160 17.61 -1.77 5.11
CA ALA A 160 18.95 -1.92 5.64
C ALA A 160 19.78 -0.63 5.57
N THR A 161 19.67 0.15 4.49
CA THR A 161 20.37 1.43 4.35
C THR A 161 19.72 2.50 5.22
N LEU A 162 18.40 2.66 5.15
CA LEU A 162 17.66 3.64 5.97
C LEU A 162 17.92 3.43 7.47
N TYR A 163 17.77 2.19 7.94
CA TYR A 163 17.94 1.84 9.34
C TYR A 163 19.42 1.84 9.74
N LYS A 164 20.28 1.02 9.10
CA LYS A 164 21.64 0.78 9.60
C LYS A 164 22.63 1.89 9.23
N ARG A 165 22.51 2.48 8.05
CA ARG A 165 23.48 3.47 7.54
C ARG A 165 23.07 4.89 7.88
N LEU A 166 21.78 5.20 7.74
CA LEU A 166 21.26 6.54 7.99
C LEU A 166 20.72 6.72 9.42
N GLY A 167 20.59 5.63 10.19
CA GLY A 167 20.19 5.70 11.60
C GLY A 167 18.73 6.12 11.80
N ILE A 168 17.85 5.81 10.84
CA ILE A 168 16.43 6.22 10.85
C ILE A 168 15.57 5.07 11.40
N ASP A 169 14.65 5.38 12.31
CA ASP A 169 13.59 4.42 12.69
C ASP A 169 12.57 4.36 11.53
N VAL A 170 12.29 3.18 11.02
CA VAL A 170 11.40 3.02 9.86
C VAL A 170 10.11 2.33 10.28
N TYR A 171 8.99 2.82 9.78
CA TYR A 171 7.66 2.27 9.95
C TYR A 171 7.08 1.94 8.57
N PHE A 172 6.40 0.82 8.46
CA PHE A 172 5.75 0.36 7.23
C PHE A 172 4.29 0.05 7.52
N TYR A 173 3.40 0.80 6.89
CA TYR A 173 1.96 0.64 7.00
C TYR A 173 1.44 -0.27 5.88
N VAL A 174 0.65 -1.26 6.27
CA VAL A 174 -0.06 -2.11 5.30
C VAL A 174 -1.36 -1.42 4.91
N ALA A 175 -1.47 -1.05 3.64
CA ALA A 175 -2.65 -0.38 3.11
C ALA A 175 -3.90 -1.28 3.19
N PRO A 176 -5.11 -0.70 3.27
CA PRO A 176 -6.38 -1.41 3.17
C PRO A 176 -6.40 -2.32 1.93
N PHE A 177 -7.03 -3.49 2.03
CA PHE A 177 -7.12 -4.48 0.95
C PHE A 177 -5.80 -5.11 0.45
N HIS A 178 -4.66 -4.81 1.09
CA HIS A 178 -3.36 -5.35 0.70
C HIS A 178 -2.79 -6.30 1.77
N SER A 179 -2.08 -7.34 1.34
CA SER A 179 -1.32 -8.28 2.18
C SER A 179 -2.13 -8.80 3.37
N LEU A 180 -1.71 -8.49 4.60
CA LEU A 180 -2.40 -8.90 5.83
C LEU A 180 -3.83 -8.33 5.95
N ARG A 181 -4.12 -7.24 5.24
CA ARG A 181 -5.44 -6.59 5.15
C ARG A 181 -6.21 -6.97 3.88
N LYS A 182 -5.69 -7.91 3.08
CA LYS A 182 -6.39 -8.46 1.91
C LYS A 182 -7.53 -9.37 2.38
N PRO A 183 -8.80 -9.05 2.10
CA PRO A 183 -9.92 -9.90 2.48
C PRO A 183 -9.84 -11.30 1.86
N ALA A 184 -10.53 -12.27 2.48
CA ALA A 184 -10.65 -13.61 1.94
C ALA A 184 -11.31 -13.65 0.54
N GLN A 185 -12.23 -12.72 0.27
CA GLN A 185 -12.94 -12.64 -1.01
C GLN A 185 -12.06 -12.11 -2.16
N ALA A 186 -10.93 -11.47 -1.86
CA ALA A 186 -10.02 -10.96 -2.87
C ALA A 186 -9.05 -12.05 -3.37
N ARG A 187 -8.95 -12.21 -4.68
CA ARG A 187 -8.06 -13.12 -5.42
C ARG A 187 -6.58 -12.76 -5.24
N PHE A 188 -6.25 -11.48 -5.14
CA PHE A 188 -4.86 -11.02 -4.96
C PHE A 188 -4.79 -9.72 -4.13
N SER A 189 -3.58 -9.40 -3.65
CA SER A 189 -3.32 -8.21 -2.83
C SER A 189 -3.68 -6.93 -3.59
N GLY A 190 -4.51 -6.06 -3.01
CA GLY A 190 -4.91 -4.81 -3.65
C GLY A 190 -5.99 -4.94 -4.71
N GLU A 191 -6.55 -6.13 -4.97
CA GLU A 191 -7.60 -6.28 -5.99
C GLU A 191 -8.79 -5.33 -5.78
N LEU A 192 -9.14 -5.09 -4.52
CA LEU A 192 -10.31 -4.31 -4.15
C LEU A 192 -10.01 -2.83 -3.91
N HIS A 193 -8.76 -2.38 -4.03
CA HIS A 193 -8.41 -0.96 -3.92
C HIS A 193 -7.11 -0.60 -4.69
N PRO A 194 -7.18 0.29 -5.71
CA PRO A 194 -8.41 0.80 -6.30
C PRO A 194 -9.17 -0.30 -7.05
N SER A 195 -10.46 -0.09 -7.29
CA SER A 195 -11.30 -1.03 -8.01
C SER A 195 -12.32 -0.31 -8.91
N VAL A 196 -13.07 -1.07 -9.70
CA VAL A 196 -14.12 -0.51 -10.59
C VAL A 196 -15.34 0.03 -9.83
N ASP A 197 -15.44 -0.27 -8.55
CA ASP A 197 -16.42 0.28 -7.63
C ASP A 197 -15.85 1.59 -7.07
N ILE A 198 -16.44 2.72 -7.48
CA ILE A 198 -15.94 4.05 -7.16
C ILE A 198 -16.08 4.36 -5.66
N VAL A 199 -17.15 3.86 -5.03
CA VAL A 199 -17.40 4.01 -3.60
C VAL A 199 -16.30 3.29 -2.84
N ARG A 200 -16.10 1.99 -3.11
CA ARG A 200 -15.02 1.21 -2.47
C ARG A 200 -13.64 1.84 -2.66
N THR A 201 -13.38 2.46 -3.82
CA THR A 201 -12.10 3.11 -4.08
C THR A 201 -11.88 4.33 -3.19
N ASN A 202 -12.93 5.12 -2.93
CA ASN A 202 -12.84 6.30 -2.06
C ASN A 202 -12.94 5.95 -0.57
N GLU A 203 -13.54 4.82 -0.22
CA GLU A 203 -13.84 4.41 1.18
C GLU A 203 -12.82 3.42 1.79
N ALA A 204 -11.59 3.36 1.27
CA ALA A 204 -10.59 2.37 1.64
C ALA A 204 -9.56 2.88 2.65
#